data_AF-A0A353BRS6-F1
#
_entry.id   AF-A0A353BRS6-F1
#
_cell.length_a   1.000
_cell.length_b   1.000
_cell.length_c   1.000
_cell.angle_alpha   90.00
_cell.angle_beta   90.00
_cell.angle_gamma   90.00
#
_symmetry.space_group_name_H-M   'P 1'
#
loop_
_entity.id
_entity.type
_entity.pdbx_description
1 polymer ?
#
loop_
_entity_poly.entity_id
_entity_poly.type
_entity_poly.pdbx_seq_one_letter_code
_entity_poly.pdbx_strand_id
1 'polypeptide(L)'
;MKIRADFVTNSSSVSYIITMHQETAEKFKGLFCDFDKNSGKSRIFDFLKAQLLKSEFIVKPFGNVYYKVFTFHKGKDMKLFGKPSAEYDFGSMSEEELLKYIYGEYFFHKKIEIIEGFAAVQMPISVQKNSDVV
;
A
#
# COMPACT_ATOMS: atom_id res chain seq x y z
N MET A 1 -24.91 -1.96 39.89
CA MET A 1 -23.69 -1.58 39.13
C MET A 1 -24.01 -1.71 37.65
N LYS A 2 -24.12 -0.61 36.91
CA LYS A 2 -24.40 -0.63 35.46
C LYS A 2 -23.07 -0.76 34.73
N ILE A 3 -22.85 -1.89 34.06
CA ILE A 3 -21.73 -2.07 33.13
C ILE A 3 -22.03 -1.16 31.94
N ARG A 4 -21.24 -0.11 31.73
CA ARG A 4 -21.28 0.62 30.46
C ARG A 4 -20.72 -0.32 29.40
N ALA A 5 -21.58 -0.76 28.48
CA ALA A 5 -21.18 -1.42 27.25
C ALA A 5 -20.59 -0.38 26.30
N ASP A 6 -19.56 0.34 26.76
CA ASP A 6 -18.68 1.10 25.88
C ASP A 6 -17.72 0.07 25.27
N PHE A 7 -18.25 -0.91 24.52
CA PHE A 7 -17.42 -1.64 23.58
C PHE A 7 -17.00 -0.61 22.55
N VAL A 8 -15.82 -0.02 22.79
CA VAL A 8 -15.05 0.62 21.75
C VAL A 8 -14.87 -0.48 20.70
N THR A 9 -15.69 -0.44 19.64
CA THR A 9 -15.37 -1.14 18.42
C THR A 9 -14.03 -0.56 18.02
N ASN A 10 -12.97 -1.28 18.36
CA ASN A 10 -11.61 -0.94 18.01
C ASN A 10 -11.63 -0.87 16.49
N SER A 11 -11.81 0.34 15.95
CA SER A 11 -11.78 0.55 14.52
C SER A 11 -10.38 0.10 14.14
N SER A 12 -10.31 -1.03 13.45
CA SER A 12 -9.05 -1.76 13.27
C SER A 12 -8.30 -1.11 12.12
N SER A 13 -8.10 0.20 12.23
CA SER A 13 -7.26 0.96 11.34
C SER A 13 -5.84 0.42 11.43
N VAL A 14 -5.13 0.45 10.32
CA VAL A 14 -3.72 0.09 10.27
C VAL A 14 -3.00 1.08 9.38
N SER A 15 -1.75 1.34 9.72
CA SER A 15 -0.89 2.25 8.99
C SER A 15 0.31 1.49 8.47
N TYR A 16 0.71 1.79 7.23
CA TYR A 16 1.90 1.24 6.60
C TYR A 16 2.72 2.38 6.01
N ILE A 17 4.02 2.39 6.29
CA ILE A 17 4.98 3.19 5.53
C ILE A 17 5.36 2.35 4.32
N ILE A 18 5.05 2.84 3.13
CA ILE A 18 5.51 2.24 1.89
C ILE A 18 6.66 3.08 1.36
N THR A 19 7.76 2.41 1.02
CA THR A 19 8.95 3.05 0.46
C THR A 19 9.26 2.52 -0.93
N MET A 20 9.86 3.36 -1.77
CA MET A 20 10.35 2.97 -3.09
C MET A 20 11.68 3.66 -3.38
N HIS A 21 12.71 2.90 -3.75
CA HIS A 21 13.91 3.46 -4.37
C HIS A 21 13.69 3.55 -5.88
N GLN A 22 13.62 4.76 -6.44
CA GLN A 22 13.16 5.00 -7.80
C GLN A 22 13.93 4.21 -8.85
N GLU A 23 15.27 4.28 -8.84
CA GLU A 23 16.07 3.60 -9.86
C GLU A 23 15.94 2.08 -9.79
N THR A 24 15.86 1.53 -8.58
CA THR A 24 15.69 0.09 -8.37
C THR A 24 14.32 -0.37 -8.86
N ALA A 25 13.27 0.34 -8.49
CA ALA A 25 11.91 0.03 -8.93
C ALA A 25 11.79 0.07 -10.47
N GLU A 26 12.37 1.06 -11.13
CA GLU A 26 12.33 1.18 -12.60
C GLU A 26 13.08 0.05 -13.30
N LYS A 27 14.27 -0.34 -12.79
CA LYS A 27 15.02 -1.50 -13.30
C LYS A 27 14.21 -2.79 -13.19
N PHE A 28 13.51 -2.96 -12.08
CA PHE A 28 12.72 -4.16 -11.82
C PHE A 28 11.36 -4.17 -12.51
N LYS A 29 10.80 -3.00 -12.88
CA LYS A 29 9.59 -2.93 -13.69
C LYS A 29 9.74 -3.75 -14.98
N GLY A 30 10.84 -3.56 -15.71
CA GLY A 30 11.10 -4.29 -16.96
C GLY A 30 11.30 -5.80 -16.77
N LEU A 31 11.74 -6.23 -15.59
CA LEU A 31 12.00 -7.65 -15.29
C LEU A 31 10.75 -8.40 -14.79
N PHE A 32 9.84 -7.73 -14.09
CA PHE A 32 8.71 -8.41 -13.42
C PHE A 32 7.34 -8.04 -13.96
N CYS A 33 7.16 -6.83 -14.51
CA CYS A 33 5.86 -6.38 -15.01
C CYS A 33 5.66 -6.75 -16.48
N ASP A 34 6.73 -6.80 -17.28
CA ASP A 34 6.62 -7.07 -18.72
C ASP A 34 6.42 -8.55 -19.06
N PHE A 35 6.81 -9.47 -18.16
CA PHE A 35 6.68 -10.92 -18.34
C PHE A 35 5.28 -11.46 -17.99
N ASP A 36 4.47 -10.71 -17.24
CA ASP A 36 3.20 -11.18 -16.69
C ASP A 36 2.10 -10.11 -16.81
N LYS A 37 1.74 -9.80 -18.07
CA LYS A 37 0.77 -8.76 -18.44
C LYS A 37 -0.62 -8.96 -17.83
N ASN A 38 -0.99 -10.20 -17.47
CA ASN A 38 -2.32 -10.53 -16.96
C ASN A 38 -2.43 -10.47 -15.43
N SER A 39 -1.33 -10.33 -14.70
CA SER A 39 -1.34 -10.38 -13.23
C SER A 39 -1.75 -9.08 -12.53
N GLY A 40 -1.98 -7.99 -13.28
CA GLY A 40 -2.24 -6.66 -12.71
C GLY A 40 -1.04 -6.00 -12.04
N LYS A 41 0.11 -6.70 -11.94
CA LYS A 41 1.32 -6.21 -11.27
C LYS A 41 1.81 -4.88 -11.85
N SER A 42 1.81 -4.72 -13.17
CA SER A 42 2.19 -3.44 -13.80
C SER A 42 1.27 -2.30 -13.37
N ARG A 43 -0.04 -2.53 -13.33
CA ARG A 43 -1.01 -1.50 -12.92
C ARG A 43 -0.83 -1.13 -11.45
N ILE A 44 -0.60 -2.12 -10.59
CA ILE A 44 -0.34 -1.92 -9.15
C ILE A 44 0.98 -1.15 -8.95
N PHE A 45 2.04 -1.55 -9.66
CA PHE A 45 3.33 -0.87 -9.65
C PHE A 45 3.16 0.60 -10.04
N ASP A 46 2.52 0.88 -11.17
CA ASP A 46 2.36 2.24 -11.69
C ASP A 46 1.50 3.09 -10.75
N PHE A 47 0.45 2.52 -10.19
CA PHE A 47 -0.37 3.18 -9.18
C PHE A 47 0.46 3.53 -7.93
N LEU A 48 1.17 2.57 -7.33
CA LEU A 48 1.97 2.79 -6.12
C LEU A 48 3.11 3.80 -6.35
N LYS A 49 3.82 3.67 -7.47
CA LYS A 49 4.84 4.63 -7.88
C LYS A 49 4.27 6.04 -7.98
N ALA A 50 3.13 6.21 -8.67
CA ALA A 50 2.48 7.51 -8.78
C ALA A 50 2.06 8.08 -7.42
N GLN A 51 1.60 7.23 -6.50
CA GLN A 51 1.27 7.65 -5.13
C GLN A 51 2.49 8.10 -4.32
N LEU A 52 3.66 7.46 -4.51
CA LEU A 52 4.90 7.78 -3.82
C LEU A 52 5.61 9.00 -4.41
N LEU A 53 5.59 9.17 -5.73
CA LEU A 53 6.16 10.35 -6.39
C LEU A 53 5.40 11.64 -6.05
N LYS A 54 4.12 11.53 -5.68
CA LYS A 54 3.32 12.64 -5.14
C LYS A 54 3.66 12.98 -3.69
N SER A 55 4.48 12.17 -3.00
CA SER A 55 4.88 12.46 -1.62
C SER A 55 5.96 13.54 -1.59
N GLU A 56 5.91 14.37 -0.55
CA GLU A 56 6.91 15.42 -0.33
C GLU A 56 8.19 14.89 0.32
N PHE A 57 8.23 13.59 0.68
CA PHE A 57 9.29 13.02 1.46
C PHE A 57 10.26 12.20 0.61
N ILE A 58 11.50 12.71 0.47
CA ILE A 58 12.58 12.10 -0.30
C ILE A 58 13.82 11.95 0.58
N VAL A 59 14.39 10.74 0.64
CA VAL A 59 15.65 10.46 1.35
C VAL A 59 16.80 10.43 0.35
N LYS A 60 17.48 11.56 0.16
CA LYS A 60 18.54 11.77 -0.85
C LYS A 60 19.89 11.04 -0.64
N PRO A 61 20.36 10.75 0.59
CA PRO A 61 21.69 10.13 0.78
C PRO A 61 21.87 8.76 0.11
N PHE A 62 20.79 8.09 -0.27
CA PHE A 62 20.79 6.78 -0.91
C PHE A 62 20.10 6.79 -2.28
N GLY A 63 20.12 7.94 -2.96
CA GLY A 63 19.37 8.16 -4.21
C GLY A 63 17.98 8.72 -3.96
N ASN A 64 17.07 8.61 -4.94
CA ASN A 64 15.69 9.07 -4.77
C ASN A 64 14.83 7.98 -4.13
N VAL A 65 14.82 7.93 -2.80
CA VAL A 65 13.90 7.08 -2.03
C VAL A 65 12.67 7.89 -1.62
N TYR A 66 11.51 7.47 -2.07
CA TYR A 66 10.22 8.07 -1.73
C TYR A 66 9.52 7.25 -0.66
N TYR A 67 8.76 7.90 0.22
CA TYR A 67 7.88 7.18 1.13
C TYR A 67 6.53 7.86 1.34
N LYS A 68 5.51 7.05 1.61
CA LYS A 68 4.17 7.54 1.98
C LYS A 68 3.56 6.65 3.05
N VAL A 69 2.88 7.29 4.00
CA VAL A 69 2.06 6.60 4.99
C VAL A 69 0.68 6.36 4.41
N PHE A 70 0.26 5.10 4.38
CA PHE A 70 -1.10 4.69 4.03
C PHE A 70 -1.81 4.23 5.30
N THR A 71 -2.92 4.88 5.63
CA THR A 71 -3.78 4.53 6.77
C THR A 71 -5.15 4.13 6.26
N PHE A 72 -5.65 2.98 6.68
CA PHE A 72 -6.93 2.44 6.22
C PHE A 72 -7.61 1.57 7.27
N HIS A 73 -8.95 1.51 7.22
CA HIS A 73 -9.75 0.66 8.09
C HIS A 73 -9.95 -0.73 7.48
N LYS A 74 -9.48 -1.78 8.16
CA LYS A 74 -9.56 -3.19 7.67
C LYS A 74 -10.96 -3.62 7.24
N GLY A 75 -12.01 -3.20 7.95
CA GLY A 75 -13.38 -3.62 7.65
C GLY A 75 -14.09 -2.80 6.56
N LYS A 76 -13.51 -1.67 6.12
CA LYS A 76 -14.21 -0.70 5.24
C LYS A 76 -13.42 -0.42 3.96
N ASP A 77 -12.12 -0.25 4.12
CA ASP A 77 -11.26 0.32 3.08
C ASP A 77 -10.41 -0.75 2.39
N MET A 78 -10.40 -1.99 2.88
CA MET A 78 -9.72 -3.13 2.24
C MET A 78 -10.73 -4.20 1.84
N LYS A 79 -10.35 -5.00 0.84
CA LYS A 79 -11.07 -6.22 0.48
C LYS A 79 -10.06 -7.36 0.36
N LEU A 80 -10.36 -8.49 1.00
CA LEU A 80 -9.60 -9.72 0.83
C LEU A 80 -10.15 -10.45 -0.38
N PHE A 81 -9.29 -10.70 -1.36
CA PHE A 81 -9.68 -11.27 -2.62
C PHE A 81 -9.33 -12.76 -2.58
N GLY A 82 -10.34 -13.60 -2.32
CA GLY A 82 -10.16 -15.04 -2.07
C GLY A 82 -9.83 -15.88 -3.30
N LYS A 83 -9.42 -15.27 -4.42
CA LYS A 83 -9.04 -15.96 -5.66
C LYS A 83 -7.59 -15.61 -6.03
N PRO A 84 -6.91 -16.45 -6.83
CA PRO A 84 -5.63 -16.10 -7.42
C PRO A 84 -5.69 -14.80 -8.23
N SER A 85 -4.59 -14.04 -8.25
CA SER A 85 -4.51 -12.76 -8.98
C SER A 85 -4.87 -12.91 -10.47
N ALA A 86 -4.55 -14.06 -11.08
CA ALA A 86 -4.83 -14.35 -12.49
C ALA A 86 -6.33 -14.41 -12.84
N GLU A 87 -7.22 -14.53 -11.85
CA GLU A 87 -8.68 -14.54 -12.06
C GLU A 87 -9.32 -13.15 -12.08
N TYR A 88 -8.54 -12.10 -11.85
CA TYR A 88 -9.04 -10.73 -11.78
C TYR A 88 -8.68 -9.94 -13.04
N ASP A 89 -9.68 -9.26 -13.60
CA ASP A 89 -9.46 -8.27 -14.65
C ASP A 89 -9.06 -6.93 -14.03
N PHE A 90 -7.75 -6.75 -13.86
CA PHE A 90 -7.19 -5.48 -13.41
C PHE A 90 -7.30 -4.37 -14.44
N GLY A 91 -7.77 -4.59 -15.68
CA GLY A 91 -8.04 -3.51 -16.62
C GLY A 91 -9.33 -2.75 -16.28
N SER A 92 -10.36 -3.48 -15.85
CA SER A 92 -11.69 -2.92 -15.57
C SER A 92 -11.88 -2.37 -14.15
N MET A 93 -10.99 -2.69 -13.20
CA MET A 93 -11.10 -2.17 -11.83
C MET A 93 -11.05 -0.63 -11.80
N SER A 94 -11.90 -0.01 -10.99
CA SER A 94 -11.72 1.40 -10.63
C SER A 94 -10.45 1.61 -9.79
N GLU A 95 -9.96 2.85 -9.68
CA GLU A 95 -8.83 3.16 -8.79
C GLU A 95 -9.16 2.84 -7.31
N GLU A 96 -10.40 3.06 -6.89
CA GLU A 96 -10.85 2.75 -5.53
C GLU A 96 -10.82 1.24 -5.26
N GLU A 97 -11.29 0.43 -6.22
CA GLU A 97 -11.23 -1.03 -6.11
C GLU A 97 -9.79 -1.55 -6.13
N LEU A 98 -8.94 -0.97 -6.98
CA LEU A 98 -7.52 -1.29 -7.02
C LEU A 98 -6.86 -0.97 -5.67
N LEU A 99 -7.19 0.17 -5.06
CA LEU A 99 -6.66 0.54 -3.75
C LEU A 99 -7.13 -0.42 -2.65
N LYS A 100 -8.41 -0.80 -2.65
CA LYS A 100 -8.96 -1.83 -1.74
C LYS A 100 -8.23 -3.18 -1.89
N TYR A 101 -7.90 -3.55 -3.12
CA TYR A 101 -7.12 -4.76 -3.44
C TYR A 101 -5.68 -4.65 -2.91
N ILE A 102 -5.00 -3.53 -3.14
CA ILE A 102 -3.64 -3.28 -2.64
C ILE A 102 -3.59 -3.34 -1.11
N TYR A 103 -4.56 -2.72 -0.42
CA TYR A 103 -4.62 -2.74 1.04
C TYR A 103 -4.79 -4.16 1.60
N GLY A 104 -5.64 -4.98 0.99
CA GLY A 104 -5.85 -6.36 1.42
C GLY A 104 -4.69 -7.28 1.07
N GLU A 105 -4.31 -7.34 -0.21
CA GLU A 105 -3.37 -8.34 -0.70
C GLU A 105 -1.91 -7.91 -0.54
N TYR A 106 -1.58 -6.65 -0.80
CA TYR A 106 -0.18 -6.21 -0.80
C TYR A 106 0.27 -5.73 0.58
N PHE A 107 -0.56 -4.98 1.30
CA PHE A 107 -0.18 -4.44 2.61
C PHE A 107 -0.53 -5.43 3.73
N PHE A 108 -1.78 -5.86 3.82
CA PHE A 108 -2.22 -6.73 4.92
C PHE A 108 -1.67 -8.16 4.81
N HIS A 109 -1.73 -8.78 3.62
CA HIS A 109 -1.08 -10.08 3.36
C HIS A 109 0.42 -9.98 3.01
N LYS A 110 1.03 -8.79 3.10
CA LYS A 110 2.47 -8.54 2.91
C LYS A 110 3.03 -8.97 1.53
N LYS A 111 2.20 -9.04 0.49
CA LYS A 111 2.67 -9.37 -0.88
C LYS A 111 3.45 -8.25 -1.56
N ILE A 112 3.58 -7.08 -0.94
CA ILE A 112 4.40 -5.98 -1.46
C ILE A 112 5.88 -6.33 -1.64
N GLU A 113 6.40 -7.27 -0.86
CA GLU A 113 7.77 -7.78 -1.01
C GLU A 113 7.98 -8.51 -2.36
N ILE A 114 6.89 -8.92 -3.03
CA ILE A 114 6.95 -9.52 -4.38
C ILE A 114 7.22 -8.44 -5.45
N ILE A 115 6.95 -7.16 -5.16
CA ILE A 115 7.25 -6.05 -6.05
C ILE A 115 8.63 -5.50 -5.68
N GLU A 116 9.66 -6.03 -6.35
CA GLU A 116 11.04 -5.59 -6.17
C GLU A 116 11.19 -4.07 -6.32
N GLY A 117 11.95 -3.47 -5.40
CA GLY A 117 12.11 -2.02 -5.29
C GLY A 117 11.08 -1.30 -4.40
N PHE A 118 10.07 -2.03 -3.88
CA PHE A 118 9.16 -1.55 -2.84
C PHE A 118 9.42 -2.26 -1.51
N ALA A 119 9.15 -1.57 -0.42
CA ALA A 119 9.11 -2.17 0.91
C ALA A 119 7.97 -1.57 1.74
N ALA A 120 7.54 -2.32 2.76
CA ALA A 120 6.48 -1.88 3.66
C ALA A 120 6.85 -2.13 5.12
N VAL A 121 6.58 -1.15 5.96
CA VAL A 121 6.70 -1.27 7.41
C VAL A 121 5.35 -0.97 8.04
N GLN A 122 4.82 -1.92 8.81
CA GLN A 122 3.59 -1.70 9.57
C GLN A 122 3.86 -0.80 10.77
N MET A 123 3.00 0.19 10.97
CA MET A 123 3.08 1.16 12.06
C MET A 123 1.94 0.95 13.06
N PRO A 124 2.18 1.19 14.37
CA PRO A 124 1.09 1.32 15.33
C PRO A 124 0.23 2.55 14.98
N ILE A 125 -1.08 2.49 15.28
CA ILE A 125 -2.04 3.59 15.02
C ILE A 125 -1.70 4.87 15.81
N SER A 126 -0.71 4.82 16.70
CA SER A 126 -0.42 5.86 17.68
C SER A 126 0.59 6.92 17.21
N VAL A 127 0.65 7.33 15.94
CA VAL A 127 1.36 8.59 15.57
C VAL A 127 0.73 9.27 14.35
N GLN A 128 -0.37 9.99 14.59
CA GLN A 128 -0.75 11.17 13.81
C GLN A 128 -1.14 12.32 14.75
N LYS A 129 -0.47 12.42 15.91
CA LYS A 129 -0.50 13.66 16.70
C LYS A 129 0.71 14.51 16.32
N ASN A 130 0.40 15.61 15.65
CA ASN A 130 1.22 16.81 15.44
C ASN A 130 2.40 16.65 14.47
N SER A 131 2.14 16.90 13.19
CA SER A 131 3.10 17.56 12.29
C SER A 131 2.62 18.96 11.90
N ASP A 132 1.94 19.64 12.83
CA ASP A 132 1.93 21.12 12.87
C ASP A 132 3.10 21.50 13.80
N VAL A 133 4.31 21.53 13.23
CA VAL A 133 5.47 22.12 13.90
C VAL A 133 5.96 23.26 13.01
N VAL A 134 5.52 24.45 13.41
CA VAL A 134 6.09 25.81 13.28
C VAL A 134 6.62 26.21 11.90
#